data_AF-A0A7R9SVN2-F1
#
_entry.id   AF-A0A7R9SVN2-F1
#
_cell.length_a   1.000
_cell.length_b   1.000
_cell.length_c   1.000
_cell.angle_alpha   90.00
_cell.angle_beta   90.00
_cell.angle_gamma   90.00
#
_symmetry.space_group_name_H-M   'P 1'
#
loop_
_entity.id
_entity.type
_entity.pdbx_description
1 polymer ?
#
loop_
_entity_poly.entity_id
_entity_poly.type
_entity_poly.pdbx_seq_one_letter_code
_entity_poly.pdbx_strand_id
1 'polypeptide(L)'
;MTSQGQFRQGSNVERFVKDNAMYKTAEEDSRGFHNMSQVAQWHTKQYRVLKCATHRMKGYDVDARNAGEQELHHQMALELKYAAKELVLTRRAKLKTLFENERLRYEAELNAMGLAVAKERF
;
A
#
# COMPACT_ATOMS: atom_id res chain seq x y z
N MET A 1 -30.40 -42.62 -20.40
CA MET A 1 -30.49 -41.86 -19.13
C MET A 1 -29.32 -40.91 -19.07
N THR A 2 -29.49 -39.71 -19.62
CA THR A 2 -28.46 -38.66 -19.66
C THR A 2 -28.59 -37.82 -18.39
N SER A 3 -27.64 -37.96 -17.46
CA SER A 3 -27.58 -37.11 -16.27
C SER A 3 -27.27 -35.69 -16.71
N GLN A 4 -28.25 -34.81 -16.60
CA GLN A 4 -28.04 -33.38 -16.79
C GLN A 4 -27.01 -32.88 -15.78
N GLY A 5 -26.04 -32.13 -16.28
CA GLY A 5 -25.05 -31.44 -15.46
C GLY A 5 -25.77 -30.54 -14.46
N GLN A 6 -25.66 -30.89 -13.18
CA GLN A 6 -26.03 -30.02 -12.08
C GLN A 6 -25.06 -28.83 -12.08
N PHE A 7 -25.37 -27.79 -12.84
CA PHE A 7 -24.81 -26.47 -12.59
C PHE A 7 -25.26 -26.04 -11.21
N ARG A 8 -24.39 -26.21 -10.21
CA ARG A 8 -24.62 -25.73 -8.85
C ARG A 8 -24.79 -24.21 -8.92
N GLN A 9 -26.04 -23.75 -8.85
CA GLN A 9 -26.41 -22.33 -8.97
C GLN A 9 -25.67 -21.44 -7.94
N GLY A 10 -25.13 -22.02 -6.85
CA GLY A 10 -24.27 -21.33 -5.88
C GLY A 10 -22.83 -21.04 -6.35
N SER A 11 -22.22 -21.84 -7.24
CA SER A 11 -20.78 -21.71 -7.55
C SER A 11 -20.43 -20.43 -8.31
N ASN A 12 -21.33 -20.01 -9.22
CA ASN A 12 -21.14 -18.76 -9.96
C ASN A 12 -21.38 -17.54 -9.07
N VAL A 13 -22.39 -17.60 -8.19
CA VAL A 13 -22.69 -16.53 -7.24
C VAL A 13 -21.56 -16.37 -6.23
N GLU A 14 -21.03 -17.46 -5.68
CA GLU A 14 -19.87 -17.43 -4.77
C GLU A 14 -18.63 -16.84 -5.45
N ARG A 15 -18.40 -17.18 -6.73
CA ARG A 15 -17.30 -16.60 -7.51
C ARG A 15 -17.48 -15.09 -7.69
N PHE A 16 -18.67 -14.62 -8.06
CA PHE A 16 -18.94 -13.18 -8.19
C PHE A 16 -18.82 -12.43 -6.87
N VAL A 17 -19.27 -13.01 -5.75
CA VAL A 17 -19.11 -12.41 -4.42
C VAL A 17 -17.62 -12.28 -4.06
N LYS A 18 -16.82 -13.31 -4.35
CA LYS A 18 -15.38 -13.29 -4.12
C LYS A 18 -14.66 -12.26 -4.99
N ASP A 19 -15.01 -12.19 -6.26
CA ASP A 19 -14.42 -11.24 -7.20
C ASP A 19 -14.78 -9.79 -6.79
N ASN A 20 -16.03 -9.53 -6.40
CA ASN A 20 -16.45 -8.23 -5.87
C ASN A 20 -15.72 -7.83 -4.59
N ALA A 21 -15.53 -8.77 -3.65
CA ALA A 21 -14.75 -8.51 -2.44
C ALA A 21 -13.29 -8.15 -2.78
N MET A 22 -12.69 -8.86 -3.75
CA MET A 22 -11.33 -8.57 -4.22
C MET A 22 -11.25 -7.18 -4.86
N TYR A 23 -12.16 -6.82 -5.77
CA TYR A 23 -12.17 -5.50 -6.40
C TYR A 23 -12.38 -4.37 -5.40
N LYS A 24 -13.25 -4.56 -4.40
CA LYS A 24 -13.45 -3.57 -3.34
C LYS A 24 -12.16 -3.29 -2.57
N THR A 25 -11.43 -4.33 -2.17
CA THR A 25 -10.14 -4.15 -1.49
C THR A 25 -9.10 -3.45 -2.37
N ALA A 26 -9.07 -3.76 -3.66
CA ALA A 26 -8.16 -3.12 -4.61
C ALA A 26 -8.50 -1.62 -4.83
N GLU A 27 -9.78 -1.25 -4.85
CA GLU A 27 -10.21 0.14 -4.93
C GLU A 27 -9.83 0.94 -3.68
N GLU A 28 -10.03 0.39 -2.49
CA GLU A 28 -9.67 1.02 -1.23
C GLU A 28 -8.17 1.29 -1.15
N ASP A 29 -7.36 0.31 -1.55
CA ASP A 29 -5.91 0.43 -1.67
C ASP A 29 -5.49 1.50 -2.69
N SER A 30 -6.12 1.51 -3.87
CA SER A 30 -5.83 2.46 -4.95
C SER A 30 -6.10 3.91 -4.52
N ARG A 31 -7.20 4.16 -3.79
CA ARG A 31 -7.52 5.48 -3.23
C ARG A 31 -6.45 5.93 -2.23
N GLY A 32 -5.96 5.03 -1.38
CA GLY A 32 -4.87 5.32 -0.44
C GLY A 32 -3.58 5.73 -1.15
N PHE A 33 -3.17 4.98 -2.17
CA PHE A 33 -1.99 5.33 -2.98
C PHE A 33 -2.17 6.64 -3.75
N HIS A 34 -3.36 6.90 -4.28
CA HIS A 34 -3.65 8.14 -4.99
C HIS A 34 -3.52 9.37 -4.10
N ASN A 35 -4.09 9.34 -2.89
CA ASN A 35 -3.99 10.44 -1.93
C ASN A 35 -2.53 10.71 -1.53
N MET A 36 -1.77 9.64 -1.26
CA MET A 36 -0.35 9.76 -0.92
C MET A 36 0.47 10.34 -2.08
N SER A 37 0.13 9.96 -3.32
CA SER A 37 0.74 10.52 -4.54
C SER A 37 0.44 12.02 -4.70
N GLN A 38 -0.81 12.46 -4.46
CA GLN A 38 -1.18 13.88 -4.51
C GLN A 38 -0.38 14.73 -3.50
N VAL A 39 -0.25 14.24 -2.26
CA VAL A 39 0.53 14.91 -1.22
C VAL A 39 2.00 15.02 -1.62
N ALA A 40 2.60 13.92 -2.12
CA ALA A 40 3.99 13.93 -2.60
C ALA A 40 4.20 14.92 -3.76
N GLN A 41 3.26 14.99 -4.71
CA GLN A 41 3.31 15.97 -5.81
C GLN A 41 3.20 17.41 -5.31
N TRP A 42 2.31 17.67 -4.34
CA TRP A 42 2.18 18.98 -3.71
C TRP A 42 3.49 19.42 -3.04
N HIS A 43 4.11 18.56 -2.23
CA HIS A 43 5.41 18.84 -1.62
C HIS A 43 6.50 19.11 -2.65
N THR A 44 6.53 18.34 -3.74
CA THR A 44 7.50 18.54 -4.83
C THR A 44 7.31 19.92 -5.49
N LYS A 45 6.06 20.35 -5.68
CA LYS A 45 5.74 21.68 -6.23
C LYS A 45 6.15 22.80 -5.28
N GLN A 46 5.85 22.69 -3.98
CA GLN A 46 6.23 23.69 -2.97
C GLN A 46 7.75 23.82 -2.85
N TYR A 47 8.47 22.70 -2.81
CA TYR A 47 9.93 22.68 -2.78
C TYR A 47 10.55 23.41 -3.98
N ARG A 48 9.98 23.24 -5.19
CA ARG A 48 10.42 23.93 -6.40
C ARG A 48 10.19 25.44 -6.32
N VAL A 49 9.05 25.87 -5.79
CA VAL A 49 8.72 27.31 -5.63
C VAL A 49 9.69 27.98 -4.65
N LEU A 50 9.97 27.34 -3.52
CA LEU A 50 10.91 27.84 -2.51
C LEU A 50 12.34 27.99 -3.05
N LYS A 51 12.85 26.99 -3.78
CA LYS A 51 14.17 27.07 -4.45
C LYS A 51 14.29 28.20 -5.47
N CYS A 52 13.21 28.52 -6.18
CA CYS A 52 13.21 29.61 -7.16
C CYS A 52 13.11 30.99 -6.50
N ALA A 53 12.46 31.10 -5.33
CA ALA A 53 12.33 32.35 -4.60
C ALA A 53 13.66 32.77 -3.93
N THR A 54 14.39 31.82 -3.33
CA THR A 54 15.69 32.05 -2.69
C THR A 54 16.79 32.50 -3.66
N HIS A 55 16.77 32.03 -4.92
CA HIS A 55 17.73 32.49 -5.94
C HIS A 55 17.50 33.94 -6.42
N ARG A 56 16.31 34.52 -6.20
CA ARG A 56 15.94 35.87 -6.68
C ARG A 56 16.30 36.99 -5.70
N MET A 57 16.61 36.68 -4.45
CA MET A 57 16.87 37.66 -3.38
C MET A 57 18.27 37.51 -2.78
N LYS A 58 19.32 37.54 -3.61
CA LYS A 58 20.68 37.82 -3.14
C LYS A 58 20.77 39.30 -2.74
N GLY A 59 20.39 39.67 -1.52
CA GLY A 59 20.69 41.02 -1.01
C GLY A 59 19.83 41.59 0.11
N TYR A 60 18.84 40.87 0.66
CA TYR A 60 18.01 41.40 1.75
C TYR A 60 17.81 40.34 2.83
N ASP A 61 18.24 40.67 4.06
CA ASP A 61 18.17 39.92 5.32
C ASP A 61 17.88 38.42 5.24
N VAL A 62 18.98 37.66 5.24
CA VAL A 62 19.03 36.21 5.06
C VAL A 62 18.65 35.46 6.35
N ASP A 63 18.75 36.07 7.53
CA ASP A 63 18.69 35.32 8.80
C ASP A 63 17.27 35.05 9.32
N ALA A 64 16.30 35.94 9.07
CA ALA A 64 14.92 35.76 9.56
C ALA A 64 14.04 34.88 8.65
N ARG A 65 14.32 34.83 7.33
CA ARG A 65 13.56 33.99 6.37
C ARG A 65 14.07 32.55 6.33
N ASN A 66 15.37 32.34 6.52
CA ASN A 66 15.96 31.01 6.52
C ASN A 66 15.43 30.13 7.66
N ALA A 67 15.09 30.70 8.82
CA ALA A 67 14.56 29.93 9.95
C ALA A 67 13.17 29.33 9.63
N GLY A 68 12.28 30.10 9.01
CA GLY A 68 10.95 29.63 8.61
C GLY A 68 10.99 28.64 7.44
N GLU A 69 11.89 28.85 6.48
CA GLU A 69 12.08 27.91 5.36
C GLU A 69 12.77 26.61 5.81
N GLN A 70 13.74 26.67 6.73
CA GLN A 70 14.37 25.48 7.30
C GLN A 70 13.39 24.66 8.12
N GLU A 71 12.53 25.31 8.92
CA GLU A 71 11.50 24.62 9.70
C GLU A 71 10.49 23.93 8.77
N LEU A 72 10.03 24.60 7.71
CA LEU A 72 9.16 23.99 6.70
C LEU A 72 9.83 22.80 6.00
N HIS A 73 11.10 22.93 5.60
CA HIS A 73 11.84 21.83 5.00
C HIS A 73 12.06 20.66 5.97
N HIS A 74 12.28 20.94 7.25
CA HIS A 74 12.42 19.93 8.28
C HIS A 74 11.11 19.16 8.50
N GLN A 75 9.98 19.86 8.60
CA GLN A 75 8.65 19.26 8.72
C GLN A 75 8.32 18.39 7.50
N MET A 76 8.58 18.89 6.28
CA MET A 76 8.40 18.11 5.05
C MET A 76 9.27 16.85 5.02
N ALA A 77 10.53 16.93 5.47
CA ALA A 77 11.42 15.77 5.52
C ALA A 77 10.94 14.72 6.54
N LEU A 78 10.40 15.16 7.68
CA LEU A 78 9.80 14.27 8.68
C LEU A 78 8.56 13.57 8.12
N GLU A 79 7.65 14.32 7.50
CA GLU A 79 6.42 13.77 6.89
C GLU A 79 6.73 12.71 5.84
N LEU A 80 7.69 12.99 4.93
CA LEU A 80 8.13 12.01 3.92
C LEU A 80 8.77 10.77 4.56
N LYS A 81 9.53 10.94 5.65
CA LYS A 81 10.14 9.82 6.37
C LYS A 81 9.08 8.93 7.03
N TYR A 82 8.04 9.53 7.61
CA TYR A 82 6.92 8.78 8.17
C TYR A 82 6.13 8.05 7.09
N ALA A 83 5.81 8.72 5.98
CA ALA A 83 5.12 8.10 4.84
C ALA A 83 5.91 6.90 4.27
N ALA A 84 7.24 7.03 4.13
CA ALA A 84 8.10 5.93 3.70
C ALA A 84 8.09 4.75 4.67
N LYS A 85 8.11 5.03 5.98
CA LYS A 85 8.02 3.99 7.02
C LYS A 85 6.67 3.28 6.98
N GLU A 86 5.57 4.01 6.85
CA GLU A 86 4.23 3.44 6.72
C GLU A 86 4.08 2.56 5.47
N LEU A 87 4.65 2.99 4.34
CA LEU A 87 4.68 2.17 3.12
C LEU A 87 5.40 0.84 3.34
N VAL A 88 6.52 0.83 4.05
CA VAL A 88 7.25 -0.42 4.35
C VAL A 88 6.43 -1.32 5.30
N LEU A 89 5.80 -0.75 6.32
CA LEU A 89 4.97 -1.50 7.26
C LEU A 89 3.74 -2.12 6.58
N THR A 90 3.03 -1.34 5.76
CA THR A 90 1.88 -1.81 4.98
C THR A 90 2.29 -2.90 4.00
N ARG A 91 3.42 -2.74 3.29
CA ARG A 91 3.96 -3.79 2.41
C ARG A 91 4.29 -5.06 3.16
N ARG A 92 4.95 -4.97 4.32
CA ARG A 92 5.29 -6.13 5.15
C ARG A 92 4.04 -6.85 5.66
N ALA A 93 3.02 -6.10 6.08
CA ALA A 93 1.74 -6.66 6.49
C ALA A 93 1.06 -7.41 5.34
N LYS A 94 1.01 -6.82 4.14
CA LYS A 94 0.44 -7.46 2.94
C LYS A 94 1.22 -8.71 2.53
N LEU A 95 2.54 -8.70 2.59
CA LEU A 95 3.34 -9.89 2.31
C LEU A 95 3.06 -11.00 3.33
N LYS A 96 2.95 -10.66 4.62
CA LYS A 96 2.63 -11.62 5.66
C LYS A 96 1.27 -12.30 5.41
N THR A 97 0.24 -11.53 5.02
CA THR A 97 -1.08 -12.10 4.72
C THR A 97 -1.06 -12.97 3.47
N LEU A 98 -0.31 -12.57 2.43
CA LEU A 98 -0.13 -13.39 1.22
C LEU A 98 0.55 -14.72 1.54
N PHE A 99 1.65 -14.71 2.30
CA PHE A 99 2.34 -15.93 2.70
C PHE A 99 1.49 -16.84 3.58
N GLU A 100 0.68 -16.29 4.49
CA GLU A 100 -0.24 -17.08 5.30
C GLU A 100 -1.31 -17.76 4.42
N ASN A 101 -1.86 -17.03 3.46
CA ASN A 101 -2.84 -17.57 2.50
C ASN A 101 -2.22 -18.67 1.61
N GLU A 102 -0.98 -18.47 1.14
CA GLU A 102 -0.25 -19.50 0.39
C GLU A 102 0.03 -20.73 1.26
N ARG A 103 0.46 -20.55 2.51
CA ARG A 103 0.68 -21.65 3.46
C ARG A 103 -0.58 -22.51 3.62
N LEU A 104 -1.73 -21.90 3.80
CA LEU A 104 -3.01 -22.61 3.93
C LEU A 104 -3.39 -23.37 2.66
N ARG A 105 -3.14 -22.79 1.48
CA ARG A 105 -3.37 -23.48 0.19
C ARG A 105 -2.46 -24.69 0.04
N TYR A 106 -1.17 -24.52 0.29
CA TYR A 106 -0.21 -25.62 0.23
C TYR A 106 -0.52 -26.73 1.24
N GLU A 107 -0.95 -26.38 2.45
CA GLU A 107 -1.38 -27.37 3.44
C GLU A 107 -2.60 -28.16 2.96
N ALA A 108 -3.58 -27.49 2.33
CA ALA A 108 -4.74 -28.17 1.74
C ALA A 108 -4.35 -29.12 0.58
N GLU A 109 -3.42 -28.69 -0.28
CA GLU A 109 -2.91 -29.50 -1.39
C GLU A 109 -2.15 -30.74 -0.88
N LEU A 110 -1.29 -30.57 0.13
CA LEU A 110 -0.55 -31.68 0.74
C LEU A 110 -1.49 -32.66 1.45
N ASN A 111 -2.48 -32.15 2.19
CA ASN A 111 -3.48 -32.99 2.84
C ASN A 111 -4.27 -33.82 1.81
N ALA A 112 -4.58 -33.25 0.64
CA ALA A 112 -5.22 -33.98 -0.45
C ALA A 112 -4.33 -35.11 -1.02
N MET A 113 -3.01 -34.98 -0.93
CA MET A 113 -2.04 -36.02 -1.30
C MET A 113 -1.70 -36.97 -0.15
N GLY A 114 -2.30 -36.79 1.04
CA GLY A 114 -1.98 -37.58 2.24
C GLY A 114 -0.66 -37.20 2.91
N LEU A 115 -0.07 -36.06 2.54
CA LEU A 115 1.16 -35.53 3.10
C LEU A 115 0.85 -34.39 4.09
N ALA A 116 1.74 -34.14 5.05
CA ALA A 116 1.56 -33.09 6.04
C ALA A 116 2.75 -32.10 6.03
N VAL A 117 2.47 -30.83 6.29
CA VAL A 117 3.50 -29.80 6.49
C VAL A 117 4.12 -29.98 7.88
N ALA A 118 5.46 -29.91 7.96
CA ALA A 118 6.16 -29.89 9.24
C ALA A 118 5.82 -28.59 10.00
N LYS A 119 5.20 -28.72 11.17
CA LYS A 119 4.85 -27.59 12.05
C LYS A 119 5.87 -27.52 13.18
N GLU A 120 6.55 -26.39 13.32
CA GLU A 120 7.40 -26.14 14.49
C GLU A 120 6.53 -26.15 15.75
N ARG A 121 6.88 -27.00 16.71
CA ARG A 121 6.28 -26.98 18.05
C ARG A 121 7.05 -25.94 18.85
N PHE A 122 6.41 -24.81 19.13
CA PHE A 122 6.87 -23.85 20.13
C PHE A 122 6.35 -24.24 21.51
#